data_AF-A0A0P0Z9E9-F1
#
_entry.id   AF-A0A0P0Z9E9-F1
#
_cell.length_a   1.000
_cell.length_b   1.000
_cell.length_c   1.000
_cell.angle_alpha   90.00
_cell.angle_beta   90.00
_cell.angle_gamma   90.00
#
_symmetry.space_group_name_H-M   'P 1'
#
loop_
_entity.id
_entity.type
_entity.pdbx_description
1 polymer ?
#
loop_
_entity_poly.entity_id
_entity_poly.type
_entity_poly.pdbx_seq_one_letter_code
_entity_poly.pdbx_strand_id
1 'polypeptide(L)'
;MSEDNLIDVLVIGGGINGAGIARDLAGRGLSVILCEKDDLAEGTSSRSGKLVHGGLRYLEYYEFRLVREALIEREVLLNAASHIIWPMRFVLPHSPEDRPAWLVRLGLFLYDHLGGRKRLPGTRMLDLKRDPEGAPILDKYTKGFEYSDCWVDDARLVVLNAVGAAEMGAEILPRTACTSARRDGETWTAELKSETTGATRKVRARCIVNAAGPWVNDIVGRVAGRNSRRNVRLVKGSHIIVRKFWEGPQAYLVQNHDKRVIFINPYEGDKALIGTTDIAFDGRAEDATADESEIEYLMAAVNRYFKEKLRREDILETFSGVRPLFDDGQGNPSAVTRDYSFDLDEDGGAPMLNVYGGKITTFRELAEHAAGKIAKFFPKIGKDWTADTPMPGGEIENADFIAFVEKMRARFPGFPRDLLIHYGRLYGARMEKFIGGAKTPDDLGRHFGALLYEAEVRYLVKHEWAMRPEDVLWRRTKQRLHLTKDEQEAFAGWFEDTVRSSGVGGGFHAAAQ
;
A
#
# COMPACT_ATOMS: atom_id res chain seq x y z
N MET A 1 16.01 -28.12 26.75
CA MET A 1 15.15 -27.07 26.17
C MET A 1 15.21 -27.27 24.67
N SER A 2 14.13 -27.72 24.03
CA SER A 2 14.17 -28.24 22.66
C SER A 2 14.46 -27.14 21.62
N GLU A 3 15.08 -27.54 20.52
CA GLU A 3 15.38 -26.73 19.33
C GLU A 3 14.12 -26.25 18.57
N ASP A 4 12.91 -26.63 19.02
CA ASP A 4 11.64 -26.55 18.27
C ASP A 4 11.08 -25.14 18.03
N ASN A 5 11.78 -24.06 18.41
CA ASN A 5 11.27 -22.68 18.26
C ASN A 5 12.31 -21.69 17.68
N LEU A 6 13.40 -22.20 17.08
CA LEU A 6 14.37 -21.36 16.37
C LEU A 6 13.96 -21.18 14.91
N ILE A 7 13.64 -19.95 14.53
CA ILE A 7 13.39 -19.55 13.14
C ILE A 7 14.60 -18.83 12.55
N ASP A 8 14.62 -18.67 11.24
CA ASP A 8 15.66 -17.94 10.54
C ASP A 8 15.47 -16.43 10.73
N VAL A 9 14.27 -15.90 10.46
CA VAL A 9 14.03 -14.46 10.46
C VAL A 9 12.72 -14.09 11.15
N LEU A 10 12.80 -13.19 12.14
CA LEU A 10 11.65 -12.47 12.69
C LEU A 10 11.53 -11.10 12.00
N VAL A 11 10.44 -10.85 11.29
CA VAL A 11 10.12 -9.55 10.69
C VAL A 11 9.15 -8.79 11.61
N ILE A 12 9.54 -7.58 12.02
CA ILE A 12 8.73 -6.70 12.86
C ILE A 12 8.12 -5.60 11.99
N GLY A 13 6.79 -5.59 11.88
CA GLY A 13 5.99 -4.63 11.12
C GLY A 13 5.35 -5.25 9.86
N GLY A 14 4.02 -5.24 9.80
CA GLY A 14 3.17 -5.72 8.70
C GLY A 14 2.71 -4.61 7.76
N GLY A 15 3.54 -3.59 7.54
CA GLY A 15 3.40 -2.68 6.40
C GLY A 15 3.95 -3.29 5.11
N ILE A 16 3.94 -2.52 4.02
CA ILE A 16 4.34 -3.02 2.70
C ILE A 16 5.78 -3.55 2.66
N ASN A 17 6.73 -2.86 3.31
CA ASN A 17 8.12 -3.29 3.33
C ASN A 17 8.28 -4.61 4.08
N GLY A 18 7.71 -4.72 5.28
CA GLY A 18 7.81 -5.94 6.09
C GLY A 18 7.08 -7.13 5.46
N ALA A 19 5.88 -6.92 4.92
CA ALA A 19 5.15 -7.97 4.20
C ALA A 19 5.89 -8.43 2.93
N GLY A 20 6.46 -7.49 2.16
CA GLY A 20 7.28 -7.80 0.98
C GLY A 20 8.55 -8.58 1.34
N ILE A 21 9.26 -8.16 2.38
CA ILE A 21 10.46 -8.85 2.89
C ILE A 21 10.09 -10.26 3.37
N ALA A 22 9.02 -10.40 4.16
CA ALA A 22 8.58 -11.70 4.65
C ALA A 22 8.23 -12.66 3.50
N ARG A 23 7.51 -12.17 2.47
CA ARG A 23 7.20 -12.96 1.27
C ARG A 23 8.46 -13.39 0.55
N ASP A 24 9.38 -12.47 0.28
CA ASP A 24 10.61 -12.79 -0.44
C ASP A 24 11.45 -13.82 0.33
N LEU A 25 11.72 -13.59 1.61
CA LEU A 25 12.52 -14.50 2.44
C LEU A 25 11.90 -15.89 2.58
N ALA A 26 10.58 -15.98 2.75
CA ALA A 26 9.87 -17.26 2.77
C ALA A 26 9.98 -17.99 1.42
N GLY A 27 9.83 -17.28 0.30
CA GLY A 27 10.00 -17.85 -1.04
C GLY A 27 11.44 -18.29 -1.35
N ARG A 28 12.43 -17.73 -0.64
CA ARG A 28 13.83 -18.18 -0.68
C ARG A 28 14.11 -19.35 0.27
N GLY A 29 13.09 -19.88 0.95
CA GLY A 29 13.17 -21.06 1.80
C GLY A 29 13.59 -20.79 3.25
N LEU A 30 13.53 -19.54 3.73
CA LEU A 30 13.77 -19.24 5.14
C LEU A 30 12.50 -19.46 5.98
N SER A 31 12.66 -19.92 7.20
CA SER A 31 11.59 -19.92 8.20
C SER A 31 11.36 -18.51 8.75
N VAL A 32 10.19 -17.95 8.47
CA VAL A 32 9.86 -16.54 8.75
C VAL A 32 8.67 -16.44 9.68
N ILE A 33 8.76 -15.57 10.68
CA ILE A 33 7.60 -15.06 11.42
C ILE A 33 7.50 -13.56 11.16
N LEU A 34 6.32 -13.07 10.79
CA LEU A 34 6.01 -11.64 10.75
C LEU A 34 5.05 -11.30 11.88
N CYS A 35 5.40 -10.32 12.71
CA CYS A 35 4.50 -9.78 13.73
C CYS A 35 4.12 -8.32 13.42
N GLU A 36 2.83 -8.01 13.51
CA GLU A 36 2.25 -6.67 13.34
C GLU A 36 1.43 -6.32 14.58
N LYS A 37 1.68 -5.16 15.19
CA LYS A 37 1.05 -4.79 16.47
C LYS A 37 -0.45 -4.53 16.32
N ASP A 38 -0.89 -4.05 15.17
CA ASP A 38 -2.29 -3.74 14.83
C ASP A 38 -2.78 -4.65 13.67
N ASP A 39 -3.57 -4.17 12.70
CA ASP A 39 -3.87 -4.91 11.46
C ASP A 39 -2.79 -4.68 10.38
N LEU A 40 -2.72 -5.61 9.43
CA LEU A 40 -1.89 -5.48 8.23
C LEU A 40 -2.22 -4.16 7.49
N ALA A 41 -1.18 -3.42 7.11
CA ALA A 41 -1.24 -2.10 6.48
C ALA A 41 -1.83 -0.95 7.32
N GLU A 42 -2.15 -1.12 8.60
CA GLU A 42 -2.84 -0.09 9.41
C GLU A 42 -2.04 1.21 9.59
N GLY A 43 -0.71 1.12 9.56
CA GLY A 43 0.20 2.28 9.53
C GLY A 43 0.21 3.01 8.18
N THR A 44 1.39 3.50 7.77
CA THR A 44 1.55 4.33 6.57
C THR A 44 1.06 3.66 5.27
N SER A 45 1.10 2.33 5.18
CA SER A 45 0.85 1.59 3.93
C SER A 45 -0.60 1.56 3.45
N SER A 46 -1.58 1.98 4.26
CA SER A 46 -2.98 2.20 3.81
C SER A 46 -3.32 3.69 3.60
N ARG A 47 -2.38 4.57 3.93
CA ARG A 47 -2.55 6.04 3.99
C ARG A 47 -1.72 6.73 2.89
N SER A 48 -1.47 6.04 1.78
CA SER A 48 -0.71 6.57 0.64
C SER A 48 -1.59 7.33 -0.34
N GLY A 49 -0.96 8.00 -1.30
CA GLY A 49 -1.64 8.52 -2.49
C GLY A 49 -2.07 7.43 -3.48
N LYS A 50 -1.81 6.16 -3.17
CA LYS A 50 -2.23 4.93 -3.88
C LYS A 50 -1.71 4.86 -5.32
N LEU A 51 -0.48 5.33 -5.51
CA LEU A 51 0.20 5.34 -6.80
C LEU A 51 1.42 4.42 -6.81
N VAL A 52 1.52 3.64 -7.88
CA VAL A 52 2.75 2.99 -8.33
C VAL A 52 3.32 3.91 -9.41
N HIS A 53 4.17 4.84 -8.96
CA HIS A 53 4.67 5.94 -9.79
C HIS A 53 6.18 6.11 -9.70
N GLY A 54 6.79 6.52 -10.82
CA GLY A 54 8.22 6.82 -10.93
C GLY A 54 8.65 8.10 -10.18
N GLY A 55 7.67 8.97 -9.86
CA GLY A 55 7.91 10.20 -9.14
C GLY A 55 8.48 11.31 -10.01
N LEU A 56 7.68 11.79 -10.95
CA LEU A 56 8.04 12.85 -11.91
C LEU A 56 8.74 14.06 -11.26
N ARG A 57 8.28 14.49 -10.08
CA ARG A 57 8.89 15.61 -9.34
C ARG A 57 10.34 15.37 -8.92
N TYR A 58 10.76 14.12 -8.75
CA TYR A 58 12.11 13.79 -8.29
C TYR A 58 13.17 14.01 -9.37
N LEU A 59 12.76 14.13 -10.64
CA LEU A 59 13.66 14.55 -11.72
C LEU A 59 14.22 15.95 -11.49
N GLU A 60 13.49 16.84 -10.82
CA GLU A 60 13.98 18.18 -10.48
C GLU A 60 15.10 18.17 -9.42
N TYR A 61 15.19 17.07 -8.67
CA TYR A 61 16.23 16.83 -7.67
C TYR A 61 17.33 15.89 -8.17
N TYR A 62 17.35 15.57 -9.47
CA TYR A 62 18.34 14.69 -10.11
C TYR A 62 18.39 13.26 -9.53
N GLU A 63 17.29 12.80 -8.93
CA GLU A 63 17.15 11.46 -8.35
C GLU A 63 16.93 10.39 -9.45
N PHE A 64 17.78 10.38 -10.48
CA PHE A 64 17.60 9.57 -11.69
C PHE A 64 17.58 8.07 -11.42
N ARG A 65 18.38 7.58 -10.47
CA ARG A 65 18.37 6.17 -10.08
C ARG A 65 17.01 5.78 -9.51
N LEU A 66 16.54 6.52 -8.51
CA LEU A 66 15.25 6.28 -7.87
C LEU A 66 14.10 6.34 -8.88
N VAL A 67 14.11 7.34 -9.76
CA VAL A 67 13.09 7.46 -10.81
C VAL A 67 13.17 6.27 -11.75
N ARG A 68 14.35 5.91 -12.26
CA ARG A 68 14.52 4.75 -13.15
C ARG A 68 14.04 3.45 -12.51
N GLU A 69 14.45 3.19 -11.29
CA GLU A 69 14.07 2.01 -10.49
C GLU A 69 12.55 1.92 -10.35
N ALA A 70 11.95 3.00 -9.84
CA ALA A 70 10.51 3.07 -9.68
C ALA A 70 9.77 2.91 -11.02
N LEU A 71 10.28 3.50 -12.12
CA LEU A 71 9.65 3.39 -13.43
C LEU A 71 9.64 1.96 -13.99
N ILE A 72 10.70 1.18 -13.74
CA ILE A 72 10.82 -0.25 -14.10
C ILE A 72 9.84 -1.07 -13.27
N GLU A 73 9.82 -0.86 -11.95
CA GLU A 73 8.97 -1.59 -11.02
C GLU A 73 7.48 -1.42 -11.33
N ARG A 74 7.05 -0.29 -11.90
CA ARG A 74 5.65 -0.13 -12.31
C ARG A 74 5.18 -1.23 -13.25
N GLU A 75 6.01 -1.67 -14.20
CA GLU A 75 5.62 -2.72 -15.15
C GLU A 75 5.71 -4.10 -14.52
N VAL A 76 6.72 -4.34 -13.68
CA VAL A 76 6.85 -5.58 -12.89
C VAL A 76 5.61 -5.78 -12.02
N LEU A 77 5.24 -4.78 -11.23
CA LEU A 77 4.09 -4.83 -10.34
C LEU A 77 2.75 -4.88 -11.10
N LEU A 78 2.62 -4.15 -12.22
CA LEU A 78 1.44 -4.24 -13.07
C LEU A 78 1.23 -5.67 -13.60
N ASN A 79 2.30 -6.35 -14.01
CA ASN A 79 2.21 -7.73 -14.47
C ASN A 79 1.92 -8.70 -13.32
N ALA A 80 2.53 -8.50 -12.15
CA ALA A 80 2.37 -9.38 -11.00
C ALA A 80 0.97 -9.28 -10.36
N ALA A 81 0.31 -8.12 -10.41
CA ALA A 81 -0.92 -7.86 -9.66
C ALA A 81 -1.94 -6.99 -10.42
N SER A 82 -2.16 -7.25 -11.72
CA SER A 82 -3.05 -6.48 -12.61
C SER A 82 -4.52 -6.32 -12.15
N HIS A 83 -4.95 -7.11 -11.17
CA HIS A 83 -6.25 -6.98 -10.53
C HIS A 83 -6.31 -5.75 -9.61
N ILE A 84 -5.28 -5.52 -8.79
CA ILE A 84 -5.17 -4.38 -7.84
C ILE A 84 -4.27 -3.24 -8.33
N ILE A 85 -3.53 -3.43 -9.42
CA ILE A 85 -2.67 -2.41 -10.06
C ILE A 85 -3.11 -2.23 -11.51
N TRP A 86 -3.36 -0.99 -11.92
CA TRP A 86 -3.77 -0.72 -13.31
C TRP A 86 -3.22 0.62 -13.84
N PRO A 87 -3.08 0.74 -15.17
CA PRO A 87 -2.65 1.99 -15.79
C PRO A 87 -3.62 3.14 -15.50
N MET A 88 -3.08 4.31 -15.22
CA MET A 88 -3.83 5.56 -15.04
C MET A 88 -3.16 6.68 -15.83
N ARG A 89 -3.97 7.49 -16.50
CA ARG A 89 -3.50 8.66 -17.27
C ARG A 89 -3.59 9.91 -16.41
N PHE A 90 -2.51 10.67 -16.35
CA PHE A 90 -2.38 11.87 -15.54
C PHE A 90 -2.31 13.09 -16.44
N VAL A 91 -3.31 13.96 -16.30
CA VAL A 91 -3.39 15.25 -16.98
C VAL A 91 -2.71 16.30 -16.13
N LEU A 92 -1.71 16.97 -16.71
CA LEU A 92 -0.95 18.05 -16.12
C LEU A 92 -1.29 19.36 -16.84
N PRO A 93 -2.22 20.18 -16.32
CA PRO A 93 -2.46 21.51 -16.86
C PRO A 93 -1.20 22.37 -16.78
N HIS A 94 -0.82 22.98 -17.89
CA HIS A 94 0.40 23.79 -17.96
C HIS A 94 0.16 25.19 -17.38
N SER A 95 0.91 25.50 -16.34
CA SER A 95 0.99 26.83 -15.72
C SER A 95 2.38 27.44 -15.98
N PRO A 96 2.50 28.48 -16.82
CA PRO A 96 3.81 29.08 -17.14
C PRO A 96 4.47 29.77 -15.95
N GLU A 97 3.68 30.19 -14.96
CA GLU A 97 4.16 30.80 -13.70
C GLU A 97 4.89 29.77 -12.82
N ASP A 98 4.49 28.50 -12.91
CA ASP A 98 5.05 27.44 -12.07
C ASP A 98 6.28 26.81 -12.71
N ARG A 99 6.14 26.30 -13.96
CA ARG A 99 7.20 25.66 -14.74
C ARG A 99 7.02 25.95 -16.23
N PRO A 100 8.09 26.30 -16.97
CA PRO A 100 7.99 26.55 -18.41
C PRO A 100 7.73 25.25 -19.18
N ALA A 101 6.92 25.33 -20.23
CA ALA A 101 6.49 24.17 -21.03
C ALA A 101 7.64 23.30 -21.55
N TRP A 102 8.78 23.89 -21.94
CA TRP A 102 9.92 23.14 -22.46
C TRP A 102 10.53 22.22 -21.39
N LEU A 103 10.56 22.67 -20.13
CA LEU A 103 11.11 21.90 -19.01
C LEU A 103 10.20 20.72 -18.67
N VAL A 104 8.88 20.95 -18.65
CA VAL A 104 7.90 19.87 -18.46
C VAL A 104 8.02 18.82 -19.57
N ARG A 105 8.15 19.26 -20.83
CA ARG A 105 8.36 18.33 -21.97
C ARG A 105 9.64 17.52 -21.84
N LEU A 106 10.75 18.13 -21.41
CA LEU A 106 12.00 17.42 -21.17
C LEU A 106 11.86 16.40 -20.04
N GLY A 107 11.24 16.78 -18.92
CA GLY A 107 10.98 15.88 -17.79
C GLY A 107 10.14 14.67 -18.20
N LEU A 108 9.06 14.89 -18.95
CA LEU A 108 8.20 13.81 -19.45
C LEU A 108 8.90 12.93 -20.49
N PHE A 109 9.76 13.52 -21.34
CA PHE A 109 10.62 12.75 -22.23
C PHE A 109 11.54 11.81 -21.44
N LEU A 110 12.22 12.30 -20.40
CA LEU A 110 13.04 11.46 -19.54
C LEU A 110 12.20 10.37 -18.85
N TYR A 111 11.02 10.73 -18.34
CA TYR A 111 10.11 9.82 -17.66
C TYR A 111 9.63 8.66 -18.55
N ASP A 112 9.43 8.92 -19.84
CA ASP A 112 9.03 7.91 -20.82
C ASP A 112 10.14 6.91 -21.16
N HIS A 113 11.42 7.31 -21.05
CA HIS A 113 12.56 6.53 -21.56
C HIS A 113 13.46 5.94 -20.48
N LEU A 114 13.50 6.50 -19.26
CA LEU A 114 14.39 6.02 -18.19
C LEU A 114 14.06 4.58 -17.76
N GLY A 115 12.77 4.23 -17.71
CA GLY A 115 12.30 2.94 -17.19
C GLY A 115 12.07 1.85 -18.23
N GLY A 116 12.30 2.10 -19.52
CA GLY A 116 12.12 1.07 -20.56
C GLY A 116 10.66 0.60 -20.76
N ARG A 117 9.71 1.55 -20.77
CA ARG A 117 8.25 1.33 -20.92
C ARG A 117 7.90 0.38 -22.08
N LYS A 118 7.03 -0.59 -21.83
CA LYS A 118 6.49 -1.56 -22.80
C LYS A 118 4.98 -1.46 -22.96
N ARG A 119 4.20 -1.51 -21.88
CA ARG A 119 2.71 -1.56 -21.93
C ARG A 119 2.03 -0.20 -21.82
N LEU A 120 2.61 0.71 -21.07
CA LEU A 120 1.96 1.99 -20.76
C LEU A 120 1.97 2.92 -22.00
N PRO A 121 0.88 3.64 -22.30
CA PRO A 121 0.88 4.65 -23.35
C PRO A 121 1.88 5.76 -23.07
N GLY A 122 2.45 6.35 -24.12
CA GLY A 122 3.41 7.45 -23.97
C GLY A 122 2.80 8.81 -23.69
N THR A 123 3.68 9.78 -23.47
CA THR A 123 3.27 11.16 -23.23
C THR A 123 2.65 11.77 -24.49
N ARG A 124 1.54 12.51 -24.32
CA ARG A 124 0.98 13.38 -25.37
C ARG A 124 0.74 14.80 -24.86
N MET A 125 0.71 15.77 -25.77
CA MET A 125 0.27 17.13 -25.46
C MET A 125 -1.24 17.22 -25.60
N LEU A 126 -1.86 18.09 -24.81
CA LEU A 126 -3.29 18.39 -24.84
C LEU A 126 -3.53 19.86 -25.17
N ASP A 127 -4.56 20.10 -25.98
CA ASP A 127 -5.25 21.38 -26.09
C ASP A 127 -6.45 21.36 -25.15
N LEU A 128 -6.30 21.98 -23.97
CA LEU A 128 -7.32 21.91 -22.92
C LEU A 128 -8.62 22.65 -23.26
N LYS A 129 -8.67 23.41 -24.37
CA LYS A 129 -9.93 23.98 -24.85
C LYS A 129 -10.73 23.03 -25.74
N ARG A 130 -10.08 22.01 -26.29
CA ARG A 130 -10.66 21.12 -27.29
C ARG A 130 -10.74 19.67 -26.82
N ASP A 131 -9.72 19.21 -26.13
CA ASP A 131 -9.62 17.84 -25.65
C ASP A 131 -10.56 17.63 -24.45
N PRO A 132 -11.23 16.47 -24.34
CA PRO A 132 -12.23 16.21 -23.31
C PRO A 132 -11.65 16.30 -21.89
N GLU A 133 -10.37 15.98 -21.71
CA GLU A 133 -9.66 16.09 -20.43
C GLU A 133 -9.56 17.53 -19.93
N GLY A 134 -9.66 18.52 -20.83
CA GLY A 134 -9.65 19.95 -20.50
C GLY A 134 -11.00 20.52 -20.12
N ALA A 135 -12.11 19.80 -20.38
CA ALA A 135 -13.47 20.26 -20.09
C ALA A 135 -13.67 20.80 -18.65
N PRO A 136 -13.19 20.13 -17.58
CA PRO A 136 -13.38 20.62 -16.21
C PRO A 136 -12.36 21.71 -15.79
N ILE A 137 -11.33 21.98 -16.60
CA ILE A 137 -10.27 22.94 -16.30
C ILE A 137 -10.68 24.35 -16.72
N LEU A 138 -10.24 25.37 -15.96
CA LEU A 138 -10.48 26.78 -16.28
C LEU A 138 -9.87 27.17 -17.64
N ASP A 139 -10.62 27.94 -18.44
CA ASP A 139 -10.28 28.27 -19.83
C ASP A 139 -9.00 29.10 -20.01
N LYS A 140 -8.46 29.67 -18.92
CA LYS A 140 -7.15 30.33 -18.90
C LYS A 140 -6.00 29.35 -19.10
N TYR A 141 -6.18 28.08 -18.73
CA TYR A 141 -5.22 27.02 -19.00
C TYR A 141 -5.55 26.39 -20.35
N THR A 142 -4.74 26.73 -21.36
CA THR A 142 -5.02 26.31 -22.76
C THR A 142 -4.24 25.08 -23.19
N LYS A 143 -3.17 24.75 -22.46
CA LYS A 143 -2.24 23.67 -22.79
C LYS A 143 -2.13 22.72 -21.61
N GLY A 144 -2.01 21.42 -21.90
CA GLY A 144 -1.72 20.39 -20.91
C GLY A 144 -0.79 19.32 -21.47
N PHE A 145 -0.38 18.43 -20.60
CA PHE A 145 0.34 17.21 -20.95
C PHE A 145 -0.38 16.03 -20.32
N GLU A 146 -0.35 14.87 -20.97
CA GLU A 146 -0.89 13.64 -20.42
C GLU A 146 0.18 12.55 -20.47
N TYR A 147 0.39 11.86 -19.35
CA TYR A 147 1.38 10.79 -19.22
C TYR A 147 0.83 9.60 -18.42
N SER A 148 1.57 8.48 -18.39
CA SER A 148 1.17 7.26 -17.67
C SER A 148 1.90 7.07 -16.36
N ASP A 149 1.16 6.64 -15.34
CA ASP A 149 1.63 5.94 -14.16
C ASP A 149 0.61 4.84 -13.82
N CYS A 150 0.75 4.16 -12.68
CA CYS A 150 -0.20 3.15 -12.25
C CYS A 150 -0.89 3.56 -10.94
N TRP A 151 -2.16 3.18 -10.82
CA TRP A 151 -2.87 3.14 -9.55
C TRP A 151 -2.63 1.82 -8.85
N VAL A 152 -2.73 1.79 -7.51
CA VAL A 152 -2.70 0.58 -6.70
C VAL A 152 -3.68 0.65 -5.53
N ASP A 153 -4.39 -0.44 -5.22
CA ASP A 153 -4.95 -0.60 -3.88
C ASP A 153 -3.82 -0.96 -2.90
N ASP A 154 -3.42 0.03 -2.10
CA ASP A 154 -2.25 -0.01 -1.24
C ASP A 154 -2.38 -1.03 -0.10
N ALA A 155 -3.53 -1.04 0.60
CA ALA A 155 -3.81 -1.99 1.66
C ALA A 155 -3.91 -3.44 1.12
N ARG A 156 -4.54 -3.63 -0.05
CA ARG A 156 -4.57 -4.96 -0.70
C ARG A 156 -3.17 -5.47 -1.03
N LEU A 157 -2.30 -4.60 -1.56
CA LEU A 157 -0.94 -4.99 -1.91
C LEU A 157 -0.17 -5.54 -0.70
N VAL A 158 -0.34 -4.95 0.48
CA VAL A 158 0.28 -5.45 1.72
C VAL A 158 -0.27 -6.82 2.10
N VAL A 159 -1.60 -6.96 2.14
CA VAL A 159 -2.26 -8.20 2.57
C VAL A 159 -1.92 -9.34 1.62
N LEU A 160 -1.89 -9.10 0.31
CA LEU A 160 -1.51 -10.13 -0.66
C LEU A 160 -0.04 -10.54 -0.55
N ASN A 161 0.86 -9.64 -0.12
CA ASN A 161 2.22 -10.06 0.24
C ASN A 161 2.22 -10.98 1.46
N ALA A 162 1.46 -10.62 2.51
CA ALA A 162 1.34 -11.47 3.71
C ALA A 162 0.70 -12.83 3.40
N VAL A 163 -0.35 -12.87 2.58
CA VAL A 163 -0.96 -14.12 2.08
C VAL A 163 0.09 -14.94 1.32
N GLY A 164 0.85 -14.32 0.43
CA GLY A 164 1.90 -15.01 -0.33
C GLY A 164 3.01 -15.57 0.57
N ALA A 165 3.41 -14.83 1.60
CA ALA A 165 4.36 -15.31 2.61
C ALA A 165 3.80 -16.53 3.38
N ALA A 166 2.54 -16.48 3.79
CA ALA A 166 1.88 -17.58 4.50
C ALA A 166 1.76 -18.84 3.63
N GLU A 167 1.43 -18.69 2.35
CA GLU A 167 1.41 -19.80 1.38
C GLU A 167 2.80 -20.43 1.18
N MET A 168 3.87 -19.71 1.51
CA MET A 168 5.26 -20.18 1.50
C MET A 168 5.73 -20.67 2.88
N GLY A 169 4.83 -20.77 3.85
CA GLY A 169 5.11 -21.31 5.19
C GLY A 169 5.53 -20.27 6.23
N ALA A 170 5.49 -18.97 5.93
CA ALA A 170 5.69 -17.95 6.95
C ALA A 170 4.52 -17.91 7.94
N GLU A 171 4.80 -17.71 9.23
CA GLU A 171 3.77 -17.44 10.22
C GLU A 171 3.46 -15.94 10.26
N ILE A 172 2.20 -15.56 10.01
CA ILE A 172 1.77 -14.16 10.01
C ILE A 172 0.92 -13.91 11.25
N LEU A 173 1.37 -12.95 12.08
CA LEU A 173 0.77 -12.63 13.37
C LEU A 173 0.35 -11.16 13.44
N PRO A 174 -0.82 -10.79 12.86
CA PRO A 174 -1.44 -9.50 13.13
C PRO A 174 -1.86 -9.40 14.60
N ARG A 175 -2.09 -8.18 15.09
CA ARG A 175 -2.47 -7.87 16.47
C ARG A 175 -1.53 -8.52 17.50
N THR A 176 -0.25 -8.57 17.17
CA THR A 176 0.84 -9.17 17.95
C THR A 176 2.05 -8.26 17.94
N ALA A 177 2.29 -7.57 19.05
CA ALA A 177 3.39 -6.63 19.19
C ALA A 177 4.68 -7.35 19.63
N CYS A 178 5.82 -7.04 19.01
CA CYS A 178 7.13 -7.37 19.58
C CYS A 178 7.44 -6.41 20.72
N THR A 179 7.38 -6.88 21.96
CA THR A 179 7.54 -6.03 23.16
C THR A 179 8.96 -6.03 23.71
N SER A 180 9.77 -7.05 23.37
CA SER A 180 11.17 -7.15 23.77
C SER A 180 11.93 -7.98 22.74
N ALA A 181 13.17 -7.59 22.44
CA ALA A 181 14.12 -8.40 21.70
C ALA A 181 15.50 -8.30 22.38
N ARG A 182 16.13 -9.43 22.69
CA ARG A 182 17.45 -9.50 23.32
C ARG A 182 18.34 -10.47 22.57
N ARG A 183 19.59 -10.09 22.33
CA ARG A 183 20.59 -11.02 21.81
C ARG A 183 20.94 -12.04 22.90
N ASP A 184 20.99 -13.29 22.49
CA ASP A 184 21.40 -14.44 23.28
C ASP A 184 22.34 -15.29 22.40
N GLY A 185 23.63 -14.99 22.51
CA GLY A 185 24.69 -15.55 21.66
C GLY A 185 24.50 -15.21 20.18
N GLU A 186 24.41 -16.24 19.34
CA GLU A 186 24.22 -16.13 17.88
C GLU A 186 22.74 -15.99 17.48
N THR A 187 21.84 -15.84 18.45
CA THR A 187 20.39 -15.72 18.20
C THR A 187 19.78 -14.54 18.94
N TRP A 188 18.61 -14.13 18.50
CA TRP A 188 17.70 -13.26 19.24
C TRP A 188 16.69 -14.10 20.02
N THR A 189 16.33 -13.65 21.22
CA THR A 189 15.13 -14.05 21.94
C THR A 189 14.17 -12.86 21.97
N ALA A 190 13.02 -12.99 21.33
CA ALA A 190 11.98 -11.98 21.26
C ALA A 190 10.73 -12.39 22.04
N GLU A 191 10.04 -11.42 22.65
CA GLU A 191 8.74 -11.58 23.28
C GLU A 191 7.67 -10.92 22.40
N LEU A 192 6.69 -11.72 21.98
CA LEU A 192 5.57 -11.32 21.15
C LEU A 192 4.29 -11.36 22.00
N LYS A 193 3.57 -10.24 22.09
CA LYS A 193 2.34 -10.12 22.89
C LYS A 193 1.13 -9.94 22.00
N SER A 194 0.19 -10.88 22.05
CA SER A 194 -1.08 -10.81 21.35
C SER A 194 -2.02 -9.80 22.03
N GLU A 195 -2.52 -8.83 21.28
CA GLU A 195 -3.58 -7.93 21.74
C GLU A 195 -4.91 -8.68 21.90
N THR A 196 -5.18 -9.64 21.03
CA THR A 196 -6.46 -10.37 20.99
C THR A 196 -6.64 -11.29 22.20
N THR A 197 -5.57 -11.99 22.61
CA THR A 197 -5.64 -13.00 23.69
C THR A 197 -4.95 -12.56 24.98
N GLY A 198 -4.11 -11.52 24.93
CA GLY A 198 -3.23 -11.12 26.02
C GLY A 198 -2.01 -12.04 26.22
N ALA A 199 -1.91 -13.15 25.50
CA ALA A 199 -0.84 -14.12 25.65
C ALA A 199 0.51 -13.57 25.15
N THR A 200 1.58 -13.94 25.85
CA THR A 200 2.96 -13.66 25.45
C THR A 200 3.64 -14.94 24.98
N ARG A 201 4.22 -14.91 23.78
CA ARG A 201 5.03 -15.99 23.20
C ARG A 201 6.48 -15.56 23.12
N LYS A 202 7.39 -16.46 23.48
CA LYS A 202 8.83 -16.30 23.23
C LYS A 202 9.20 -16.97 21.92
N VAL A 203 9.96 -16.26 21.09
CA VAL A 203 10.48 -16.75 19.80
C VAL A 203 11.99 -16.58 19.77
N ARG A 204 12.70 -17.58 19.25
CA ARG A 204 14.13 -17.44 18.95
C ARG A 204 14.33 -17.26 17.46
N ALA A 205 15.15 -16.30 17.05
CA ALA A 205 15.42 -16.01 15.64
C ALA A 205 16.91 -15.84 15.37
N ARG A 206 17.42 -16.30 14.22
CA ARG A 206 18.81 -16.04 13.82
C ARG A 206 19.02 -14.58 13.40
N CYS A 207 18.01 -13.97 12.79
CA CYS A 207 18.02 -12.57 12.37
C CYS A 207 16.70 -11.87 12.73
N ILE A 208 16.76 -10.57 13.00
CA ILE A 208 15.59 -9.69 13.06
C ILE A 208 15.62 -8.72 11.88
N VAL A 209 14.49 -8.54 11.20
CA VAL A 209 14.29 -7.42 10.28
C VAL A 209 13.27 -6.46 10.90
N ASN A 210 13.73 -5.26 11.23
CA ASN A 210 12.90 -4.17 11.72
C ASN A 210 12.39 -3.33 10.54
N ALA A 211 11.15 -3.61 10.14
CA ALA A 211 10.43 -2.93 9.08
C ALA A 211 9.25 -2.11 9.62
N ALA A 212 9.36 -1.62 10.86
CA ALA A 212 8.30 -0.95 11.60
C ALA A 212 8.03 0.51 11.17
N GLY A 213 8.46 0.94 9.98
CA GLY A 213 8.13 2.26 9.42
C GLY A 213 8.36 3.43 10.40
N PRO A 214 7.34 4.26 10.72
CA PRO A 214 7.46 5.34 11.71
C PRO A 214 7.99 4.93 13.09
N TRP A 215 7.84 3.65 13.46
CA TRP A 215 8.27 3.09 14.74
C TRP A 215 9.66 2.46 14.71
N VAL A 216 10.41 2.55 13.60
CA VAL A 216 11.74 1.90 13.46
C VAL A 216 12.69 2.25 14.60
N ASN A 217 12.77 3.54 14.98
CA ASN A 217 13.62 4.00 16.08
C ASN A 217 13.14 3.51 17.44
N ASP A 218 11.83 3.34 17.60
CA ASP A 218 11.25 2.81 18.82
C ASP A 218 11.60 1.34 19.03
N ILE A 219 11.59 0.55 17.94
CA ILE A 219 12.04 -0.84 17.97
C ILE A 219 13.54 -0.92 18.31
N VAL A 220 14.38 -0.07 17.73
CA VAL A 220 15.83 -0.05 18.05
C VAL A 220 16.07 0.34 19.50
N GLY A 221 15.48 1.45 19.95
CA GLY A 221 15.69 2.01 21.28
C GLY A 221 15.02 1.20 22.38
N ARG A 222 13.68 1.16 22.38
CA ARG A 222 12.89 0.62 23.49
C ARG A 222 12.83 -0.91 23.47
N VAL A 223 12.65 -1.51 22.29
CA VAL A 223 12.43 -2.97 22.17
C VAL A 223 13.75 -3.73 22.18
N ALA A 224 14.75 -3.31 21.40
CA ALA A 224 16.05 -3.97 21.32
C ALA A 224 17.09 -3.46 22.35
N GLY A 225 16.85 -2.30 22.98
CA GLY A 225 17.79 -1.71 23.93
C GLY A 225 19.11 -1.33 23.27
N ARG A 226 19.05 -0.75 22.07
CA ARG A 226 20.20 -0.34 21.24
C ARG A 226 20.14 1.15 20.95
N ASN A 227 21.28 1.75 20.63
CA ASN A 227 21.33 3.12 20.11
C ASN A 227 21.25 3.07 18.58
N SER A 228 20.30 3.80 17.99
CA SER A 228 20.31 4.01 16.53
C SER A 228 21.35 5.07 16.18
N ARG A 229 22.16 4.81 15.15
CA ARG A 229 23.02 5.85 14.54
C ARG A 229 22.26 6.72 13.54
N ARG A 230 21.01 6.37 13.22
CA ARG A 230 20.20 6.98 12.16
C ARG A 230 18.85 7.44 12.70
N ASN A 231 18.45 8.64 12.31
CA ASN A 231 17.17 9.21 12.69
C ASN A 231 16.18 9.19 11.52
N VAL A 232 14.91 9.17 11.91
CA VAL A 232 13.79 9.28 10.98
C VAL A 232 13.14 10.63 11.19
N ARG A 233 12.95 11.35 10.08
CA ARG A 233 12.09 12.51 10.06
C ARG A 233 10.69 12.07 9.70
N LEU A 234 9.77 12.28 10.64
CA LEU A 234 8.36 12.01 10.45
C LEU A 234 7.70 13.16 9.70
N VAL A 235 7.10 12.85 8.55
CA VAL A 235 6.39 13.83 7.72
C VAL A 235 4.95 13.38 7.53
N LYS A 236 4.01 14.09 8.13
CA LYS A 236 2.56 13.91 7.94
C LYS A 236 2.16 14.29 6.52
N GLY A 237 1.31 13.46 5.93
CA GLY A 237 0.66 13.73 4.67
C GLY A 237 -0.79 13.29 4.71
N SER A 238 -1.66 14.24 4.36
CA SER A 238 -3.11 14.10 4.44
C SER A 238 -3.73 14.04 3.05
N HIS A 239 -4.92 13.47 2.98
CA HIS A 239 -5.75 13.41 1.78
C HIS A 239 -7.21 13.69 2.15
N ILE A 240 -7.95 14.23 1.19
CA ILE A 240 -9.40 14.41 1.29
C ILE A 240 -10.08 13.59 0.19
N ILE A 241 -11.28 13.09 0.50
CA ILE A 241 -12.14 12.36 -0.43
C ILE A 241 -13.40 13.20 -0.65
N VAL A 242 -13.72 13.45 -1.91
CA VAL A 242 -14.91 14.20 -2.35
C VAL A 242 -15.66 13.41 -3.42
N ARG A 243 -16.87 13.85 -3.80
CA ARG A 243 -17.52 13.34 -5.02
C ARG A 243 -16.71 13.75 -6.26
N LYS A 244 -16.62 12.87 -7.24
CA LYS A 244 -15.92 13.15 -8.50
C LYS A 244 -16.69 14.20 -9.30
N PHE A 245 -15.98 15.24 -9.75
CA PHE A 245 -16.54 16.44 -10.40
C PHE A 245 -16.06 16.60 -11.85
N TRP A 246 -15.71 15.49 -12.51
CA TRP A 246 -15.36 15.47 -13.93
C TRP A 246 -15.73 14.15 -14.60
N GLU A 247 -15.88 14.18 -15.92
CA GLU A 247 -16.10 13.01 -16.75
C GLU A 247 -14.79 12.37 -17.24
N GLY A 248 -14.79 11.04 -17.34
CA GLY A 248 -13.65 10.26 -17.84
C GLY A 248 -12.76 9.63 -16.75
N PRO A 249 -11.83 8.73 -17.15
CA PRO A 249 -11.04 7.91 -16.23
C PRO A 249 -9.70 8.56 -15.80
N GLN A 250 -9.36 9.72 -16.35
CA GLN A 250 -8.10 10.40 -16.10
C GLN A 250 -8.01 10.95 -14.67
N ALA A 251 -6.79 10.98 -14.15
CA ALA A 251 -6.40 11.75 -12.99
C ALA A 251 -5.80 13.09 -13.40
N TYR A 252 -5.68 14.02 -12.45
CA TYR A 252 -5.00 15.30 -12.65
C TYR A 252 -3.81 15.44 -11.70
N LEU A 253 -2.73 16.04 -12.21
CA LEU A 253 -1.59 16.51 -11.45
C LEU A 253 -1.51 18.01 -11.58
N VAL A 254 -1.78 18.75 -10.49
CA VAL A 254 -1.75 20.22 -10.51
C VAL A 254 -0.54 20.75 -9.76
N GLN A 255 0.01 21.87 -10.24
CA GLN A 255 1.17 22.52 -9.64
C GLN A 255 0.70 23.57 -8.62
N ASN A 256 1.29 23.56 -7.44
CA ASN A 256 0.95 24.50 -6.38
C ASN A 256 2.01 25.61 -6.21
N HIS A 257 1.65 26.70 -5.55
CA HIS A 257 2.50 27.90 -5.41
C HIS A 257 3.82 27.63 -4.67
N ASP A 258 3.84 26.65 -3.78
CA ASP A 258 5.01 26.19 -3.04
C ASP A 258 5.89 25.20 -3.83
N LYS A 259 5.70 25.13 -5.15
CA LYS A 259 6.36 24.20 -6.10
C LYS A 259 6.00 22.73 -5.91
N ARG A 260 5.17 22.37 -4.93
CA ARG A 260 4.66 21.01 -4.77
C ARG A 260 3.62 20.71 -5.86
N VAL A 261 3.28 19.44 -5.96
CA VAL A 261 2.27 18.94 -6.89
C VAL A 261 1.20 18.18 -6.12
N ILE A 262 -0.05 18.34 -6.53
CA ILE A 262 -1.22 17.71 -5.92
C ILE A 262 -1.88 16.80 -6.95
N PHE A 263 -2.11 15.56 -6.56
CA PHE A 263 -2.84 14.57 -7.33
C PHE A 263 -4.33 14.66 -7.01
N ILE A 264 -5.15 14.51 -8.04
CA ILE A 264 -6.61 14.48 -7.99
C ILE A 264 -7.02 13.26 -8.81
N ASN A 265 -7.25 12.15 -8.12
CA ASN A 265 -7.38 10.83 -8.74
C ASN A 265 -8.84 10.37 -8.66
N PRO A 266 -9.39 9.72 -9.71
CA PRO A 266 -10.64 8.97 -9.57
C PRO A 266 -10.47 7.90 -8.48
N TYR A 267 -11.47 7.73 -7.64
CA TYR A 267 -11.42 6.81 -6.51
C TYR A 267 -12.79 6.19 -6.26
N GLU A 268 -12.84 4.88 -6.01
CA GLU A 268 -14.07 4.18 -5.57
C GLU A 268 -15.31 4.52 -6.41
N GLY A 269 -15.17 4.47 -7.74
CA GLY A 269 -16.25 4.78 -8.69
C GLY A 269 -16.50 6.27 -8.86
N ASP A 270 -17.38 6.82 -8.02
CA ASP A 270 -17.94 8.17 -8.13
C ASP A 270 -17.23 9.22 -7.26
N LYS A 271 -16.05 8.90 -6.71
CA LYS A 271 -15.31 9.77 -5.79
C LYS A 271 -13.97 10.21 -6.38
N ALA A 272 -13.38 11.20 -5.75
CA ALA A 272 -12.03 11.67 -6.05
C ALA A 272 -11.18 11.67 -4.78
N LEU A 273 -9.96 11.15 -4.90
CA LEU A 273 -8.93 11.24 -3.87
C LEU A 273 -7.98 12.39 -4.20
N ILE A 274 -7.86 13.34 -3.28
CA ILE A 274 -7.06 14.55 -3.47
C ILE A 274 -5.96 14.58 -2.41
N GLY A 275 -4.71 14.75 -2.85
CA GLY A 275 -3.58 14.86 -1.94
C GLY A 275 -2.23 15.09 -2.62
N THR A 276 -1.18 15.39 -1.86
CA THR A 276 -1.10 15.30 -0.40
C THR A 276 -0.35 16.48 0.20
N THR A 277 -0.36 16.62 1.52
CA THR A 277 0.45 17.58 2.29
C THR A 277 1.83 16.99 2.66
N ASP A 278 2.78 17.83 3.08
CA ASP A 278 4.10 17.42 3.60
C ASP A 278 4.43 18.31 4.82
N ILE A 279 4.04 17.87 6.01
CA ILE A 279 4.16 18.64 7.26
C ILE A 279 5.02 17.86 8.25
N ALA A 280 6.02 18.50 8.87
CA ALA A 280 6.82 17.87 9.92
C ALA A 280 5.92 17.47 11.11
N PHE A 281 6.15 16.29 11.69
CA PHE A 281 5.25 15.74 12.71
C PHE A 281 6.02 15.13 13.87
N ASP A 282 5.86 15.71 15.06
CA ASP A 282 6.60 15.29 16.27
C ASP A 282 5.76 14.40 17.21
N GLY A 283 4.50 14.12 16.83
CA GLY A 283 3.58 13.32 17.62
C GLY A 283 3.71 11.81 17.38
N ARG A 284 2.83 11.04 18.03
CA ARG A 284 2.68 9.61 17.77
C ARG A 284 2.07 9.39 16.39
N ALA A 285 2.68 8.51 15.59
CA ALA A 285 2.24 8.30 14.21
C ALA A 285 0.78 7.79 14.11
N GLU A 286 0.29 7.10 15.14
CA GLU A 286 -1.11 6.67 15.26
C GLU A 286 -2.10 7.84 15.30
N ASP A 287 -1.69 8.96 15.89
CA ASP A 287 -2.55 10.12 16.18
C ASP A 287 -2.61 11.12 14.99
N ALA A 288 -1.95 10.81 13.87
CA ALA A 288 -1.91 11.70 12.71
C ALA A 288 -3.27 11.82 12.03
N THR A 289 -3.84 13.02 12.06
CA THR A 289 -5.11 13.40 11.39
C THR A 289 -4.92 14.63 10.50
N ALA A 290 -5.86 14.86 9.58
CA ALA A 290 -5.85 16.01 8.70
C ALA A 290 -6.34 17.24 9.47
N ASP A 291 -5.51 18.29 9.52
CA ASP A 291 -5.91 19.55 10.15
C ASP A 291 -6.68 20.43 9.14
N GLU A 292 -7.47 21.39 9.63
CA GLU A 292 -8.29 22.25 8.75
C GLU A 292 -7.42 23.06 7.76
N SER A 293 -6.21 23.48 8.15
CA SER A 293 -5.28 24.16 7.24
C SER A 293 -4.79 23.25 6.10
N GLU A 294 -4.69 21.93 6.33
CA GLU A 294 -4.35 20.96 5.29
C GLU A 294 -5.51 20.77 4.31
N ILE A 295 -6.73 20.72 4.84
CA ILE A 295 -7.96 20.65 4.05
C ILE A 295 -8.07 21.88 3.15
N GLU A 296 -7.95 23.08 3.71
CA GLU A 296 -7.97 24.34 2.96
C GLU A 296 -6.87 24.39 1.89
N TYR A 297 -5.66 23.94 2.22
CA TYR A 297 -4.54 23.86 1.28
C TYR A 297 -4.86 22.96 0.06
N LEU A 298 -5.44 21.78 0.29
CA LEU A 298 -5.79 20.85 -0.77
C LEU A 298 -6.97 21.38 -1.62
N MET A 299 -7.99 21.95 -0.99
CA MET A 299 -9.10 22.58 -1.68
C MET A 299 -8.64 23.78 -2.52
N ALA A 300 -7.76 24.63 -1.99
CA ALA A 300 -7.20 25.77 -2.72
C ALA A 300 -6.45 25.32 -3.98
N ALA A 301 -5.69 24.23 -3.91
CA ALA A 301 -4.99 23.66 -5.07
C ALA A 301 -5.98 23.22 -6.16
N VAL A 302 -7.10 22.57 -5.80
CA VAL A 302 -8.15 22.20 -6.77
C VAL A 302 -8.83 23.44 -7.34
N ASN A 303 -9.25 24.36 -6.47
CA ASN A 303 -9.99 25.57 -6.83
C ASN A 303 -9.17 26.53 -7.71
N ARG A 304 -7.84 26.41 -7.73
CA ARG A 304 -6.98 27.16 -8.66
C ARG A 304 -7.15 26.72 -10.12
N TYR A 305 -7.44 25.44 -10.38
CA TYR A 305 -7.42 24.85 -11.72
C TYR A 305 -8.80 24.50 -12.29
N PHE A 306 -9.75 24.12 -11.45
CA PHE A 306 -11.03 23.58 -11.90
C PHE A 306 -12.14 24.63 -11.98
N LYS A 307 -13.09 24.43 -12.89
CA LYS A 307 -14.30 25.25 -13.05
C LYS A 307 -15.23 25.06 -11.87
N GLU A 308 -15.51 23.81 -11.51
CA GLU A 308 -16.22 23.46 -10.28
C GLU A 308 -15.33 23.74 -9.07
N LYS A 309 -15.91 24.41 -8.06
CA LYS A 309 -15.19 24.82 -6.85
C LYS A 309 -15.61 23.94 -5.69
N LEU A 310 -14.63 23.29 -5.08
CA LEU A 310 -14.81 22.56 -3.85
C LEU A 310 -15.02 23.52 -2.68
N ARG A 311 -15.90 23.11 -1.79
CA ARG A 311 -16.21 23.71 -0.50
C ARG A 311 -15.99 22.69 0.61
N ARG A 312 -15.99 23.16 1.84
CA ARG A 312 -15.67 22.31 3.00
C ARG A 312 -16.70 21.19 3.18
N GLU A 313 -17.96 21.48 2.85
CA GLU A 313 -19.09 20.55 2.88
C GLU A 313 -19.03 19.45 1.81
N ASP A 314 -18.19 19.58 0.77
CA ASP A 314 -18.03 18.55 -0.27
C ASP A 314 -17.14 17.39 0.18
N ILE A 315 -16.47 17.52 1.34
CA ILE A 315 -15.56 16.52 1.88
C ILE A 315 -16.35 15.42 2.57
N LEU A 316 -16.24 14.22 2.01
CA LEU A 316 -16.87 13.01 2.51
C LEU A 316 -16.05 12.36 3.62
N GLU A 317 -14.72 12.32 3.47
CA GLU A 317 -13.81 11.66 4.40
C GLU A 317 -12.39 12.23 4.27
N THR A 318 -11.60 12.10 5.33
CA THR A 318 -10.18 12.47 5.33
C THR A 318 -9.34 11.33 5.91
N PHE A 319 -8.08 11.23 5.48
CA PHE A 319 -7.11 10.38 6.16
C PHE A 319 -5.71 10.97 6.08
N SER A 320 -4.89 10.62 7.07
CA SER A 320 -3.50 11.07 7.16
C SER A 320 -2.60 9.94 7.55
N GLY A 321 -1.39 9.92 6.99
CA GLY A 321 -0.32 9.01 7.37
C GLY A 321 0.99 9.74 7.59
N VAL A 322 1.90 9.09 8.30
CA VAL A 322 3.23 9.64 8.58
C VAL A 322 4.26 8.88 7.77
N ARG A 323 5.06 9.62 6.99
CA ARG A 323 6.16 9.10 6.18
C ARG A 323 7.41 9.03 7.06
N PRO A 324 8.02 7.84 7.23
CA PRO A 324 9.29 7.70 7.92
C PRO A 324 10.44 7.99 6.96
N LEU A 325 10.79 9.26 6.75
CA LEU A 325 11.86 9.63 5.84
C LEU A 325 13.21 9.53 6.53
N PHE A 326 14.23 9.06 5.82
CA PHE A 326 15.60 9.08 6.32
C PHE A 326 16.06 10.52 6.50
N ASP A 327 16.55 10.87 7.69
CA ASP A 327 17.07 12.21 7.96
C ASP A 327 18.49 12.33 7.40
N ASP A 328 18.63 13.05 6.29
CA ASP A 328 19.90 13.38 5.65
C ASP A 328 20.52 14.69 6.18
N GLY A 329 19.91 15.31 7.20
CA GLY A 329 20.33 16.59 7.76
C GLY A 329 19.86 17.82 6.96
N GLN A 330 19.03 17.67 5.93
CA GLN A 330 18.51 18.80 5.15
C GLN A 330 17.19 19.38 5.69
N GLY A 331 17.07 20.71 5.69
CA GLY A 331 15.99 21.42 6.40
C GLY A 331 14.58 21.31 5.81
N ASN A 332 14.40 21.21 4.48
CA ASN A 332 13.07 21.21 3.85
C ASN A 332 12.45 19.80 3.80
N PRO A 333 11.31 19.52 4.49
CA PRO A 333 10.64 18.20 4.46
C PRO A 333 10.30 17.72 3.04
N SER A 334 10.01 18.66 2.14
CA SER A 334 9.67 18.34 0.75
C SER A 334 10.88 17.96 -0.10
N ALA A 335 12.11 18.24 0.35
CA ALA A 335 13.35 17.92 -0.37
C ALA A 335 14.06 16.65 0.16
N VAL A 336 13.74 16.21 1.38
CA VAL A 336 14.30 14.97 1.97
C VAL A 336 14.13 13.80 1.01
N THR A 337 15.16 12.99 0.79
CA THR A 337 15.07 11.89 -0.17
C THR A 337 13.93 10.91 0.16
N ARG A 338 13.28 10.39 -0.88
CA ARG A 338 12.23 9.35 -0.75
C ARG A 338 12.75 7.99 -1.21
N ASP A 339 14.05 7.85 -1.21
CA ASP A 339 14.73 6.57 -1.34
C ASP A 339 14.66 5.79 -0.02
N TYR A 340 15.09 4.54 -0.04
CA TYR A 340 15.23 3.72 1.16
C TYR A 340 16.69 3.54 1.56
N SER A 341 16.89 3.21 2.83
CA SER A 341 18.21 2.92 3.36
C SER A 341 18.16 1.79 4.38
N PHE A 342 19.23 1.00 4.43
CA PHE A 342 19.39 -0.11 5.36
C PHE A 342 20.49 0.18 6.36
N ASP A 343 20.27 -0.20 7.61
CA ASP A 343 21.28 -0.26 8.66
C ASP A 343 21.33 -1.69 9.19
N LEU A 344 22.44 -2.38 8.96
CA LEU A 344 22.64 -3.75 9.39
C LEU A 344 23.54 -3.75 10.62
N ASP A 345 22.95 -4.04 11.78
CA ASP A 345 23.65 -4.21 13.04
C ASP A 345 24.10 -5.67 13.21
N GLU A 346 25.40 -5.88 13.08
CA GLU A 346 26.06 -7.18 13.24
C GLU A 346 26.75 -7.31 14.61
N ASP A 347 26.73 -6.27 15.43
CA ASP A 347 27.51 -6.20 16.66
C ASP A 347 26.94 -7.14 17.73
N GLY A 348 27.72 -8.16 18.10
CA GLY A 348 27.35 -9.12 19.15
C GLY A 348 26.55 -10.34 18.69
N GLY A 349 26.82 -10.86 17.48
CA GLY A 349 26.52 -12.24 17.09
C GLY A 349 25.29 -12.45 16.19
N ALA A 350 24.12 -11.93 16.56
CA ALA A 350 22.86 -12.16 15.82
C ALA A 350 22.40 -10.93 15.00
N PRO A 351 22.41 -10.90 13.66
CA PRO A 351 22.17 -9.70 12.88
C PRO A 351 20.77 -9.08 13.06
N MET A 352 20.69 -7.75 12.99
CA MET A 352 19.43 -6.99 12.91
C MET A 352 19.48 -6.00 11.74
N LEU A 353 18.55 -6.13 10.80
CA LEU A 353 18.42 -5.22 9.66
C LEU A 353 17.31 -4.19 9.94
N ASN A 354 17.66 -2.91 10.02
CA ASN A 354 16.69 -1.82 10.13
C ASN A 354 16.40 -1.21 8.76
N VAL A 355 15.12 -1.03 8.45
CA VAL A 355 14.63 -0.47 7.19
C VAL A 355 14.13 0.96 7.40
N TYR A 356 14.72 1.91 6.67
CA TYR A 356 14.34 3.32 6.70
C TYR A 356 13.79 3.75 5.33
N GLY A 357 12.68 4.50 5.31
CA GLY A 357 12.04 4.91 4.06
C GLY A 357 11.41 3.75 3.30
N GLY A 358 11.45 3.83 1.97
CA GLY A 358 10.85 2.85 1.06
C GLY A 358 9.45 3.24 0.63
N LYS A 359 9.27 3.45 -0.68
CA LYS A 359 7.96 3.71 -1.28
C LYS A 359 7.22 2.41 -1.50
N ILE A 360 5.89 2.52 -1.57
CA ILE A 360 5.05 1.43 -2.08
C ILE A 360 5.45 1.02 -3.50
N THR A 361 5.96 1.94 -4.35
CA THR A 361 6.42 1.60 -5.70
C THR A 361 7.64 0.68 -5.71
N THR A 362 8.56 0.84 -4.75
CA THR A 362 9.88 0.17 -4.77
C THR A 362 9.97 -0.96 -3.76
N PHE A 363 8.85 -1.38 -3.16
CA PHE A 363 8.87 -2.31 -2.02
C PHE A 363 9.46 -3.68 -2.38
N ARG A 364 9.25 -4.15 -3.61
CA ARG A 364 9.69 -5.48 -4.07
C ARG A 364 11.20 -5.49 -4.30
N GLU A 365 11.75 -4.51 -5.03
CA GLU A 365 13.21 -4.32 -5.10
C GLU A 365 13.85 -4.10 -3.72
N LEU A 366 13.20 -3.31 -2.85
CA LEU A 366 13.65 -3.14 -1.47
C LEU A 366 13.71 -4.49 -0.75
N ALA A 367 12.71 -5.36 -0.91
CA ALA A 367 12.70 -6.69 -0.30
C ALA A 367 13.85 -7.57 -0.81
N GLU A 368 14.12 -7.57 -2.12
CA GLU A 368 15.25 -8.30 -2.70
C GLU A 368 16.60 -7.77 -2.21
N HIS A 369 16.75 -6.45 -2.12
CA HIS A 369 17.95 -5.83 -1.56
C HIS A 369 18.11 -6.17 -0.07
N ALA A 370 17.02 -6.19 0.72
CA ALA A 370 17.05 -6.59 2.12
C ALA A 370 17.49 -8.05 2.28
N ALA A 371 16.93 -8.96 1.47
CA ALA A 371 17.34 -10.36 1.41
C ALA A 371 18.83 -10.50 1.07
N GLY A 372 19.31 -9.76 0.06
CA GLY A 372 20.73 -9.71 -0.31
C GLY A 372 21.65 -9.24 0.82
N LYS A 373 21.22 -8.28 1.65
CA LYS A 373 22.00 -7.80 2.81
C LYS A 373 22.18 -8.86 3.89
N ILE A 374 21.19 -9.72 4.10
CA ILE A 374 21.23 -10.77 5.14
C ILE A 374 21.61 -12.15 4.60
N ALA A 375 21.69 -12.33 3.28
CA ALA A 375 21.98 -13.61 2.63
C ALA A 375 23.26 -14.29 3.16
N LYS A 376 24.28 -13.50 3.53
CA LYS A 376 25.55 -14.00 4.08
C LYS A 376 25.39 -14.80 5.39
N PHE A 377 24.29 -14.63 6.12
CA PHE A 377 23.99 -15.37 7.35
C PHE A 377 23.21 -16.66 7.11
N PHE A 378 22.75 -16.88 5.87
CA PHE A 378 21.91 -18.01 5.49
C PHE A 378 22.51 -18.71 4.26
N PRO A 379 23.51 -19.60 4.43
CA PRO A 379 24.24 -20.20 3.29
C PRO A 379 23.40 -20.98 2.29
N LYS A 380 22.18 -21.37 2.67
CA LYS A 380 21.22 -22.13 1.82
C LYS A 380 20.09 -21.28 1.25
N ILE A 381 20.14 -19.95 1.43
CA ILE A 381 19.09 -19.05 0.94
C ILE A 381 18.96 -19.14 -0.60
N GLY A 382 17.72 -19.19 -1.08
CA GLY A 382 17.40 -19.17 -2.51
C GLY A 382 17.74 -17.85 -3.22
N LYS A 383 17.66 -17.89 -4.55
CA LYS A 383 17.89 -16.73 -5.44
C LYS A 383 16.68 -15.79 -5.47
N ASP A 384 16.87 -14.63 -6.08
CA ASP A 384 15.78 -13.70 -6.42
C ASP A 384 14.73 -14.41 -7.29
N TRP A 385 13.45 -14.17 -7.00
CA TRP A 385 12.32 -14.88 -7.64
C TRP A 385 11.07 -14.02 -7.83
N THR A 386 10.98 -12.87 -7.15
CA THR A 386 9.72 -12.13 -7.02
C THR A 386 9.33 -11.36 -8.29
N ALA A 387 10.30 -10.99 -9.13
CA ALA A 387 10.07 -10.19 -10.34
C ALA A 387 9.21 -10.91 -11.41
N ASP A 388 9.33 -12.24 -11.49
CA ASP A 388 8.69 -13.04 -12.54
C ASP A 388 7.48 -13.84 -12.05
N THR A 389 7.07 -13.64 -10.79
CA THR A 389 6.02 -14.44 -10.16
C THR A 389 4.78 -13.59 -9.86
N PRO A 390 3.59 -14.00 -10.32
CA PRO A 390 2.34 -13.35 -9.94
C PRO A 390 2.17 -13.27 -8.43
N MET A 391 1.53 -12.19 -7.97
CA MET A 391 1.04 -12.12 -6.60
C MET A 391 -0.19 -12.99 -6.44
N PRO A 392 -0.51 -13.44 -5.21
CA PRO A 392 -1.82 -13.97 -4.87
C PRO A 392 -3.00 -13.21 -5.52
N GLY A 393 -3.79 -13.88 -6.38
CA GLY A 393 -4.92 -13.27 -7.10
C GLY A 393 -4.53 -12.69 -8.46
N GLY A 394 -3.25 -12.45 -8.68
CA GLY A 394 -2.65 -11.96 -9.92
C GLY A 394 -2.40 -13.03 -10.96
N GLU A 395 -2.87 -14.27 -10.76
CA GLU A 395 -2.79 -15.38 -11.71
C GLU A 395 -3.75 -15.17 -12.91
N ILE A 396 -3.67 -13.99 -13.53
CA ILE A 396 -4.46 -13.52 -14.66
C ILE A 396 -3.61 -13.62 -15.92
N GLU A 397 -4.11 -14.34 -16.92
CA GLU A 397 -3.43 -14.53 -18.19
C GLU A 397 -3.05 -13.19 -18.83
N ASN A 398 -1.78 -13.05 -19.22
CA ASN A 398 -1.18 -11.84 -19.80
C ASN A 398 -1.36 -10.55 -18.97
N ALA A 399 -1.76 -10.67 -17.69
CA ALA A 399 -2.21 -9.55 -16.89
C ALA A 399 -3.27 -8.71 -17.64
N ASP A 400 -4.19 -9.37 -18.34
CA ASP A 400 -5.33 -8.77 -19.02
C ASP A 400 -6.59 -8.86 -18.14
N PHE A 401 -6.81 -7.80 -17.36
CA PHE A 401 -7.96 -7.72 -16.46
C PHE A 401 -9.30 -7.69 -17.21
N ILE A 402 -9.36 -7.11 -18.41
CA ILE A 402 -10.62 -6.97 -19.15
C ILE A 402 -11.06 -8.35 -19.65
N ALA A 403 -10.15 -9.09 -20.28
CA ALA A 403 -10.42 -10.46 -20.71
C ALA A 403 -10.78 -11.37 -19.52
N PHE A 404 -10.10 -11.19 -18.39
CA PHE A 404 -10.43 -11.90 -17.14
C PHE A 404 -11.87 -11.66 -16.69
N VAL A 405 -12.31 -10.40 -16.63
CA VAL A 405 -13.69 -10.07 -16.22
C VAL A 405 -14.71 -10.68 -17.18
N GLU A 406 -14.49 -10.63 -18.49
CA GLU A 406 -15.43 -11.23 -19.45
C GLU A 406 -15.50 -12.76 -19.32
N LYS A 407 -14.37 -13.42 -19.01
CA LYS A 407 -14.35 -14.85 -18.64
C LYS A 407 -15.17 -15.11 -17.37
N MET A 408 -15.04 -14.27 -16.34
CA MET A 408 -15.81 -14.41 -15.10
C MET A 408 -17.31 -14.19 -15.33
N ARG A 409 -17.70 -13.26 -16.22
CA ARG A 409 -19.11 -13.07 -16.62
C ARG A 409 -19.70 -14.30 -17.29
N ALA A 410 -18.93 -14.96 -18.17
CA ALA A 410 -19.37 -16.21 -18.78
C ALA A 410 -19.46 -17.36 -17.74
N ARG A 411 -18.56 -17.38 -16.76
CA ARG A 411 -18.53 -18.39 -15.70
C ARG A 411 -19.67 -18.25 -14.69
N PHE A 412 -20.04 -17.01 -14.36
CA PHE A 412 -21.05 -16.66 -13.35
C PHE A 412 -22.15 -15.78 -13.97
N PRO A 413 -22.97 -16.30 -14.90
CA PRO A 413 -23.91 -15.49 -15.68
C PRO A 413 -25.06 -14.88 -14.85
N GLY A 414 -25.35 -15.43 -13.67
CA GLY A 414 -26.36 -14.88 -12.74
C GLY A 414 -25.85 -13.73 -11.86
N PHE A 415 -24.59 -13.32 -12.00
CA PHE A 415 -23.98 -12.27 -11.19
C PHE A 415 -23.98 -10.92 -11.92
N PRO A 416 -24.31 -9.81 -11.23
CA PRO A 416 -24.15 -8.46 -11.75
C PRO A 416 -22.69 -8.17 -12.16
N ARG A 417 -22.54 -7.38 -13.24
CA ARG A 417 -21.22 -7.07 -13.82
C ARG A 417 -20.34 -6.27 -12.86
N ASP A 418 -20.91 -5.30 -12.16
CA ASP A 418 -20.25 -4.48 -11.15
C ASP A 418 -19.73 -5.32 -9.98
N LEU A 419 -20.49 -6.30 -9.51
CA LEU A 419 -20.07 -7.24 -8.47
C LEU A 419 -18.88 -8.10 -8.92
N LEU A 420 -18.91 -8.61 -10.16
CA LEU A 420 -17.78 -9.36 -10.73
C LEU A 420 -16.53 -8.48 -10.94
N ILE A 421 -16.70 -7.21 -11.30
CA ILE A 421 -15.60 -6.25 -11.38
C ILE A 421 -15.03 -5.98 -9.98
N HIS A 422 -15.87 -5.76 -8.97
CA HIS A 422 -15.46 -5.56 -7.57
C HIS A 422 -14.63 -6.74 -7.07
N TYR A 423 -15.15 -7.96 -7.21
CA TYR A 423 -14.42 -9.17 -6.83
C TYR A 423 -13.16 -9.39 -7.65
N GLY A 424 -13.23 -9.13 -8.96
CA GLY A 424 -12.07 -9.18 -9.82
C GLY A 424 -10.99 -8.19 -9.36
N ARG A 425 -11.36 -6.97 -8.98
CA ARG A 425 -10.41 -5.92 -8.54
C ARG A 425 -9.77 -6.19 -7.19
N LEU A 426 -10.46 -6.86 -6.26
CA LEU A 426 -9.90 -7.13 -4.93
C LEU A 426 -9.20 -8.49 -4.81
N TYR A 427 -9.72 -9.50 -5.50
CA TYR A 427 -9.32 -10.90 -5.33
C TYR A 427 -8.73 -11.53 -6.59
N GLY A 428 -8.95 -10.92 -7.76
CA GLY A 428 -8.53 -11.46 -9.05
C GLY A 428 -8.94 -12.92 -9.22
N ALA A 429 -8.00 -13.78 -9.63
CA ALA A 429 -8.26 -15.21 -9.85
C ALA A 429 -8.78 -15.96 -8.61
N ARG A 430 -8.64 -15.38 -7.41
CA ARG A 430 -9.09 -16.01 -6.15
C ARG A 430 -10.56 -15.75 -5.83
N MET A 431 -11.27 -14.90 -6.58
CA MET A 431 -12.71 -14.66 -6.36
C MET A 431 -13.54 -15.95 -6.41
N GLU A 432 -13.11 -16.92 -7.22
CA GLU A 432 -13.78 -18.22 -7.33
C GLU A 432 -13.76 -19.02 -6.02
N LYS A 433 -12.80 -18.76 -5.11
CA LYS A 433 -12.68 -19.49 -3.84
C LYS A 433 -13.87 -19.28 -2.91
N PHE A 434 -14.52 -18.13 -2.98
CA PHE A 434 -15.67 -17.82 -2.12
C PHE A 434 -17.00 -17.70 -2.88
N ILE A 435 -16.98 -17.42 -4.18
CA ILE A 435 -18.18 -17.57 -5.02
C ILE A 435 -18.53 -19.07 -5.13
N GLY A 436 -17.53 -19.92 -5.36
CA GLY A 436 -17.69 -21.37 -5.38
C GLY A 436 -18.78 -21.83 -6.35
N GLY A 437 -19.81 -22.51 -5.81
CA GLY A 437 -20.96 -23.03 -6.55
C GLY A 437 -22.16 -22.10 -6.64
N ALA A 438 -22.06 -20.87 -6.11
CA ALA A 438 -23.13 -19.88 -6.15
C ALA A 438 -23.53 -19.57 -7.61
N LYS A 439 -24.84 -19.51 -7.87
CA LYS A 439 -25.41 -19.22 -9.19
C LYS A 439 -25.87 -17.77 -9.29
N THR A 440 -26.25 -17.19 -8.16
CA THR A 440 -26.71 -15.81 -8.02
C THR A 440 -26.10 -15.17 -6.76
N PRO A 441 -26.10 -13.83 -6.62
CA PRO A 441 -25.63 -13.17 -5.41
C PRO A 441 -26.37 -13.60 -4.13
N ASP A 442 -27.65 -13.99 -4.23
CA ASP A 442 -28.44 -14.46 -3.08
C ASP A 442 -27.86 -15.75 -2.46
N ASP A 443 -27.10 -16.53 -3.23
CA ASP A 443 -26.41 -17.73 -2.75
C ASP A 443 -25.15 -17.39 -1.91
N LEU A 444 -24.72 -16.12 -1.87
CA LEU A 444 -23.54 -15.67 -1.10
C LEU A 444 -23.85 -15.40 0.38
N GLY A 445 -25.09 -15.62 0.82
CA GLY A 445 -25.55 -15.33 2.17
C GLY A 445 -26.01 -13.89 2.33
N ARG A 446 -25.89 -13.33 3.54
CA ARG A 446 -26.39 -11.98 3.83
C ARG A 446 -25.74 -10.92 2.94
N HIS A 447 -26.57 -10.04 2.37
CA HIS A 447 -26.14 -8.78 1.74
C HIS A 447 -26.11 -7.68 2.80
N PHE A 448 -24.98 -6.99 2.95
CA PHE A 448 -24.81 -5.93 3.96
C PHE A 448 -25.06 -4.52 3.41
N GLY A 449 -25.36 -4.40 2.11
CA GLY A 449 -25.37 -3.14 1.39
C GLY A 449 -24.20 -3.03 0.40
N ALA A 450 -24.28 -2.05 -0.50
CA ALA A 450 -23.33 -1.87 -1.59
C ALA A 450 -23.01 -3.19 -2.32
N LEU A 451 -21.73 -3.58 -2.39
CA LEU A 451 -21.29 -4.84 -3.02
C LEU A 451 -20.78 -5.88 -1.99
N LEU A 452 -21.10 -5.72 -0.70
CA LEU A 452 -20.57 -6.55 0.39
C LEU A 452 -21.51 -7.70 0.75
N TYR A 453 -21.01 -8.92 0.64
CA TYR A 453 -21.76 -10.15 0.97
C TYR A 453 -21.04 -11.01 2.02
N GLU A 454 -21.79 -11.85 2.72
CA GLU A 454 -21.29 -12.72 3.78
C GLU A 454 -20.17 -13.67 3.33
N ALA A 455 -20.29 -14.30 2.16
CA ALA A 455 -19.24 -15.18 1.64
C ALA A 455 -17.88 -14.48 1.48
N GLU A 456 -17.88 -13.23 0.99
CA GLU A 456 -16.68 -12.39 0.87
C GLU A 456 -16.07 -12.11 2.25
N VAL A 457 -16.89 -11.73 3.22
CA VAL A 457 -16.41 -11.41 4.58
C VAL A 457 -15.82 -12.65 5.26
N ARG A 458 -16.48 -13.81 5.13
CA ARG A 458 -15.96 -15.07 5.67
C ARG A 458 -14.63 -15.48 5.03
N TYR A 459 -14.47 -15.23 3.73
CA TYR A 459 -13.19 -15.42 3.05
C TYR A 459 -12.11 -14.51 3.63
N LEU A 460 -12.39 -13.21 3.80
CA LEU A 460 -11.45 -12.26 4.37
C LEU A 460 -11.01 -12.62 5.80
N VAL A 461 -11.94 -13.08 6.63
CA VAL A 461 -11.62 -13.55 7.99
C VAL A 461 -10.69 -14.75 7.94
N LYS A 462 -11.05 -15.76 7.12
CA LYS A 462 -10.35 -17.04 7.07
C LYS A 462 -8.98 -16.96 6.41
N HIS A 463 -8.85 -16.16 5.35
CA HIS A 463 -7.67 -16.18 4.48
C HIS A 463 -6.85 -14.90 4.54
N GLU A 464 -7.39 -13.82 5.10
CA GLU A 464 -6.75 -12.50 5.07
C GLU A 464 -6.72 -11.81 6.44
N TRP A 465 -6.90 -12.58 7.52
CA TRP A 465 -6.80 -12.10 8.91
C TRP A 465 -7.67 -10.88 9.21
N ALA A 466 -8.85 -10.76 8.60
CA ALA A 466 -9.82 -9.75 9.03
C ALA A 466 -10.40 -10.18 10.39
N MET A 467 -10.03 -9.47 11.46
CA MET A 467 -10.46 -9.76 12.84
C MET A 467 -11.38 -8.69 13.42
N ARG A 468 -11.54 -7.55 12.74
CA ARG A 468 -12.48 -6.47 13.10
C ARG A 468 -13.24 -5.95 11.88
N PRO A 469 -14.41 -5.30 12.07
CA PRO A 469 -15.17 -4.71 10.97
C PRO A 469 -14.34 -3.75 10.10
N GLU A 470 -13.46 -2.97 10.70
CA GLU A 470 -12.65 -1.95 10.02
C GLU A 470 -11.59 -2.57 9.11
N ASP A 471 -11.09 -3.77 9.45
CA ASP A 471 -10.20 -4.55 8.59
C ASP A 471 -10.89 -4.78 7.24
N VAL A 472 -12.17 -5.18 7.28
CA VAL A 472 -12.99 -5.41 6.10
C VAL A 472 -13.33 -4.10 5.40
N LEU A 473 -13.95 -3.16 6.12
CA LEU A 473 -14.60 -2.00 5.51
C LEU A 473 -13.63 -0.91 5.00
N TRP A 474 -12.42 -0.83 5.56
CA TRP A 474 -11.44 0.22 5.26
C TRP A 474 -10.17 -0.29 4.57
N ARG A 475 -9.71 -1.50 4.90
CA ARG A 475 -8.42 -2.02 4.43
C ARG A 475 -8.59 -3.07 3.34
N ARG A 476 -9.23 -4.20 3.63
CA ARG A 476 -9.45 -5.29 2.67
C ARG A 476 -10.38 -4.85 1.54
N THR A 477 -11.38 -4.05 1.87
CA THR A 477 -12.29 -3.38 0.94
C THR A 477 -12.30 -1.89 1.24
N LYS A 478 -13.10 -1.11 0.49
CA LYS A 478 -13.42 0.28 0.80
C LYS A 478 -14.93 0.50 0.99
N GLN A 479 -15.65 -0.56 1.39
CA GLN A 479 -17.11 -0.55 1.50
C GLN A 479 -17.64 0.48 2.49
N ARG A 480 -16.83 0.94 3.46
CA ARG A 480 -17.22 2.08 4.31
C ARG A 480 -17.61 3.32 3.50
N LEU A 481 -17.01 3.54 2.34
CA LEU A 481 -17.29 4.71 1.50
C LEU A 481 -18.59 4.58 0.70
N HIS A 482 -19.24 3.41 0.74
CA HIS A 482 -20.44 3.10 -0.03
C HIS A 482 -21.64 2.74 0.86
N LEU A 483 -21.37 2.18 2.04
CA LEU A 483 -22.39 1.85 3.04
C LEU A 483 -22.89 3.09 3.79
N THR A 484 -24.19 3.13 4.05
CA THR A 484 -24.79 4.06 5.02
C THR A 484 -24.31 3.78 6.44
N LYS A 485 -24.52 4.72 7.37
CA LYS A 485 -24.15 4.53 8.79
C LYS A 485 -24.86 3.32 9.40
N ASP A 486 -26.16 3.20 9.14
CA ASP A 486 -26.98 2.10 9.66
C ASP A 486 -26.51 0.74 9.12
N GLU A 487 -26.12 0.66 7.84
CA GLU A 487 -25.53 -0.55 7.26
C GLU A 487 -24.16 -0.89 7.87
N GLN A 488 -23.32 0.12 8.15
CA GLN A 488 -22.03 -0.08 8.83
C GLN A 488 -22.22 -0.61 10.26
N GLU A 489 -23.16 -0.04 11.01
CA GLU A 489 -23.49 -0.48 12.37
C GLU A 489 -24.08 -1.90 12.36
N ALA A 490 -24.99 -2.19 11.43
CA ALA A 490 -25.56 -3.52 11.26
C ALA A 490 -24.51 -4.58 10.86
N PHE A 491 -23.55 -4.21 10.01
CA PHE A 491 -22.42 -5.06 9.66
C PHE A 491 -21.51 -5.32 10.87
N ALA A 492 -21.17 -4.27 11.63
CA ALA A 492 -20.32 -4.39 12.82
C ALA A 492 -20.96 -5.30 13.88
N GLY A 493 -22.26 -5.13 14.14
CA GLY A 493 -23.01 -6.01 15.04
C GLY A 493 -22.99 -7.47 14.58
N TRP A 494 -23.28 -7.72 13.30
CA TRP A 494 -23.21 -9.08 12.74
C TRP A 494 -21.80 -9.69 12.84
N PHE A 495 -20.76 -8.90 12.59
CA PHE A 495 -19.37 -9.35 12.62
C PHE A 495 -18.98 -9.81 14.04
N GLU A 496 -19.27 -9.01 15.06
CA GLU A 496 -19.01 -9.38 16.46
C GLU A 496 -19.82 -10.62 16.88
N ASP A 497 -21.11 -10.66 16.54
CA ASP A 497 -22.00 -11.75 16.94
C ASP A 497 -21.72 -13.08 16.25
N THR A 498 -21.23 -13.07 15.01
CA THR A 498 -21.14 -14.27 14.17
C THR A 498 -19.70 -14.72 13.93
N VAL A 499 -18.78 -13.78 13.74
CA VAL A 499 -17.39 -14.09 13.36
C VAL A 499 -16.52 -14.27 14.61
N ARG A 500 -16.67 -13.40 15.61
CA ARG A 500 -15.86 -13.46 16.83
C ARG A 500 -16.33 -14.56 17.78
N SER A 501 -17.64 -14.73 17.94
CA SER A 501 -18.24 -15.75 18.82
C SER A 501 -17.96 -17.19 18.36
N SER A 502 -17.82 -17.42 17.05
CA SER A 502 -17.61 -18.75 16.46
C SER A 502 -16.17 -19.26 16.57
N GLY A 503 -15.24 -18.47 17.15
CA GLY A 503 -13.83 -18.84 17.28
C GLY A 503 -13.07 -18.92 15.95
N VAL A 504 -13.72 -18.59 14.83
CA VAL A 504 -13.17 -18.70 13.47
C VAL A 504 -12.00 -17.73 13.23
N GLY A 505 -11.85 -16.69 14.07
CA GLY A 505 -10.69 -15.80 14.07
C GLY A 505 -9.51 -16.22 14.97
N GLY A 506 -9.67 -17.26 15.80
CA GLY A 506 -8.63 -17.76 16.73
C GLY A 506 -7.90 -19.02 16.25
N GLY A 507 -8.34 -19.61 15.15
CA GLY A 507 -7.90 -20.91 14.65
C GLY A 507 -6.71 -20.87 13.69
N PHE A 508 -5.60 -20.22 14.05
CA PHE A 508 -4.30 -20.46 13.41
C PHE A 508 -3.29 -21.18 14.32
N HIS A 509 -3.74 -21.69 15.46
CA HIS A 509 -2.91 -22.44 16.42
C HIS A 509 -2.95 -23.98 16.29
N ALA A 510 -3.33 -24.53 15.14
CA ALA A 510 -3.36 -25.99 14.97
C ALA A 510 -2.79 -26.45 13.61
N ALA A 511 -1.48 -26.30 13.43
CA ALA A 511 -0.69 -27.13 12.51
C ALA A 511 0.77 -27.19 12.99
N ALA A 512 0.96 -27.72 14.20
CA ALA A 512 2.25 -28.19 14.70
C ALA A 512 1.97 -29.29 15.74
N GLN A 513 1.60 -30.47 15.24
CA GLN A 513 1.93 -31.75 15.86
C GLN A 513 2.68 -32.58 14.82
#